data_AF-A0A925XJK6-F1
#
_entry.id   AF-A0A925XJK6-F1
#
_cell.length_a   1.000
_cell.length_b   1.000
_cell.length_c   1.000
_cell.angle_alpha   90.00
_cell.angle_beta   90.00
_cell.angle_gamma   90.00
#
_symmetry.space_group_name_H-M   'P 1'
#
loop_
_entity.id
_entity.type
_entity.pdbx_description
1 polymer ?
#
loop_
_entity_poly.entity_id
_entity_poly.type
_entity_poly.pdbx_seq_one_letter_code
_entity_poly.pdbx_strand_id
1 'polypeptide(L)'
;IELIQRGLIPANDLYPEFDPEIPFEDRKYAPALADKLRMLFESEYPDVTDVMVQPVMVAADLLENFGDDFWLFVSSRDLAKQEGLIFRHLLRLVLLLDEFKQVTPVGMDSNVWQDELREIAERLTACCRIVDPTCTESVLAHEDEADFIEHPPK
;
A
#
# COMPACT_ATOMS: atom_id res chain seq x y z
N ILE A 1 -1.47 -7.50 -18.43
CA ILE A 1 -1.91 -6.74 -17.24
C ILE A 1 -3.41 -6.51 -17.39
N GLU A 2 -4.17 -6.90 -16.38
CA GLU A 2 -5.64 -7.00 -16.41
C GLU A 2 -6.34 -5.72 -16.86
N LEU A 3 -5.89 -4.56 -16.36
CA LEU A 3 -6.45 -3.24 -16.73
C LEU A 3 -6.45 -2.97 -18.25
N ILE A 4 -5.36 -3.35 -18.94
CA ILE A 4 -5.23 -3.17 -20.39
C ILE A 4 -6.14 -4.17 -21.11
N GLN A 5 -6.20 -5.41 -20.62
CA GLN A 5 -7.03 -6.48 -21.20
C GLN A 5 -8.52 -6.16 -21.12
N ARG A 6 -8.96 -5.49 -20.04
CA ARG A 6 -10.33 -4.98 -19.87
C ARG A 6 -10.59 -3.65 -20.60
N GLY A 7 -9.58 -3.05 -21.23
CA GLY A 7 -9.71 -1.78 -21.94
C GLY A 7 -9.95 -0.57 -21.04
N LEU A 8 -9.59 -0.65 -19.75
CA LEU A 8 -9.84 0.39 -18.75
C LEU A 8 -8.83 1.54 -18.84
N ILE A 9 -7.63 1.25 -19.35
CA ILE A 9 -6.56 2.24 -19.55
C ILE A 9 -5.69 1.82 -20.74
N PRO A 10 -5.23 2.76 -21.59
CA PRO A 10 -4.23 2.48 -22.61
C PRO A 10 -2.90 2.03 -21.99
N ALA A 11 -2.19 1.11 -22.65
CA ALA A 11 -0.89 0.62 -22.18
C ALA A 11 0.12 1.75 -21.90
N ASN A 12 0.14 2.76 -22.77
CA ASN A 12 1.04 3.91 -22.65
C ASN A 12 0.70 4.83 -21.46
N ASP A 13 -0.54 4.86 -20.99
CA ASP A 13 -0.93 5.66 -19.83
C ASP A 13 -0.72 4.88 -18.51
N LEU A 14 -0.62 3.55 -18.58
CA LEU A 14 -0.33 2.71 -17.40
C LEU A 14 1.14 2.82 -16.97
N TYR A 15 2.05 2.97 -17.93
CA TYR A 15 3.48 3.19 -17.72
C TYR A 15 3.97 4.25 -18.72
N PRO A 16 3.66 5.53 -18.48
CA PRO A 16 4.09 6.60 -19.37
C PRO A 16 5.62 6.69 -19.39
N GLU A 17 6.18 6.82 -20.59
CA GLU A 17 7.61 7.07 -20.75
C GLU A 17 7.99 8.42 -20.13
N PHE A 18 9.06 8.43 -19.36
CA PHE A 18 9.59 9.68 -18.83
C PHE A 18 10.30 10.44 -19.94
N ASP A 19 9.74 11.59 -20.30
CA ASP A 19 10.35 12.54 -21.22
C ASP A 19 10.76 13.82 -20.46
N PRO A 20 12.07 14.10 -20.33
CA PRO A 20 12.56 15.28 -19.63
C PRO A 20 12.24 16.59 -20.36
N GLU A 21 11.93 16.55 -21.66
CA GLU A 21 11.59 17.73 -22.47
C GLU A 21 10.15 18.21 -22.23
N ILE A 22 9.28 17.36 -21.70
CA ILE A 22 7.90 17.71 -21.38
C ILE A 22 7.84 18.61 -20.13
N PRO A 23 7.20 19.81 -20.23
CA PRO A 23 6.95 20.66 -19.08
C PRO A 23 6.21 19.91 -17.96
N PHE A 24 6.52 20.23 -16.69
CA PHE A 24 5.96 19.50 -15.54
C PHE A 24 4.43 19.38 -15.57
N GLU A 25 3.72 20.42 -16.00
CA GLU A 25 2.26 20.46 -16.07
C GLU A 25 1.67 19.49 -17.10
N ASP A 26 2.42 19.16 -18.15
CA ASP A 26 2.00 18.27 -19.24
C ASP A 26 2.50 16.83 -19.04
N ARG A 27 3.25 16.56 -17.96
CA ARG A 27 3.77 15.22 -17.68
C ARG A 27 2.64 14.28 -17.32
N LYS A 28 2.63 13.13 -17.99
CA LYS A 28 1.79 12.00 -17.62
C LYS A 28 2.47 11.20 -16.52
N TYR A 29 1.72 10.88 -15.48
CA TYR A 29 2.14 10.01 -14.40
C TYR A 29 1.35 8.72 -14.47
N ALA A 30 2.02 7.60 -14.17
CA ALA A 30 1.32 6.34 -13.99
C ALA A 30 0.27 6.52 -12.87
N PRO A 31 -0.95 5.97 -13.02
CA PRO A 31 -1.95 6.03 -11.95
C PRO A 31 -1.39 5.36 -10.69
N ALA A 32 -1.78 5.86 -9.51
CA ALA A 32 -1.36 5.22 -8.26
C ALA A 32 -2.00 3.82 -8.14
N LEU A 33 -1.46 2.98 -7.26
CA LEU A 33 -2.02 1.65 -7.03
C LEU A 33 -3.50 1.70 -6.66
N ALA A 34 -3.91 2.65 -5.82
CA ALA A 34 -5.30 2.81 -5.42
C ALA A 34 -6.22 3.17 -6.60
N ASP A 35 -5.74 3.97 -7.56
CA ASP A 35 -6.50 4.31 -8.77
C ASP A 35 -6.63 3.09 -9.68
N LYS A 36 -5.56 2.30 -9.83
CA LYS A 36 -5.57 1.03 -10.57
C LYS A 36 -6.58 0.04 -9.98
N LEU A 37 -6.57 -0.12 -8.65
CA LEU A 37 -7.51 -1.00 -7.95
C LEU A 37 -8.95 -0.49 -8.07
N ARG A 38 -9.15 0.83 -7.95
CA ARG A 38 -10.45 1.44 -8.16
C ARG A 38 -10.99 1.18 -9.56
N MET A 39 -10.18 1.34 -10.61
CA MET A 39 -10.59 1.03 -11.99
C MET A 39 -11.06 -0.42 -12.13
N LEU A 40 -10.34 -1.38 -11.53
CA LEU A 40 -10.75 -2.79 -11.53
C LEU A 40 -12.05 -3.00 -10.75
N PHE A 41 -12.16 -2.39 -9.56
CA PHE A 41 -13.35 -2.48 -8.71
C PHE A 41 -14.59 -1.92 -9.40
N GLU A 42 -14.52 -0.71 -9.95
CA GLU A 42 -15.63 -0.07 -10.67
C GLU A 42 -16.03 -0.85 -11.93
N SER A 43 -15.05 -1.48 -12.61
CA SER A 43 -15.33 -2.36 -13.75
C SER A 43 -16.06 -3.65 -13.34
N GLU A 44 -15.82 -4.14 -12.14
CA GLU A 44 -16.39 -5.41 -11.64
C GLU A 44 -17.73 -5.21 -10.93
N TYR A 45 -17.90 -4.04 -10.29
CA TYR A 45 -19.08 -3.66 -9.51
C TYR A 45 -19.63 -2.30 -9.96
N PRO A 46 -20.17 -2.18 -11.19
CA PRO A 46 -20.60 -0.89 -11.76
C PRO A 46 -21.78 -0.24 -11.01
N ASP A 47 -22.54 -1.02 -10.23
CA ASP A 47 -23.66 -0.52 -9.44
C ASP A 47 -23.24 0.14 -8.12
N VAL A 48 -21.97 -0.01 -7.71
CA VAL A 48 -21.41 0.61 -6.50
C VAL A 48 -20.81 1.97 -6.87
N THR A 49 -21.47 3.05 -6.45
CA THR A 49 -21.12 4.43 -6.88
C THR A 49 -20.71 5.35 -5.74
N ASP A 50 -20.80 4.89 -4.50
CA ASP A 50 -20.58 5.67 -3.27
C ASP A 50 -19.21 5.40 -2.61
N VAL A 51 -18.32 4.68 -3.29
CA VAL A 51 -16.96 4.41 -2.80
C VAL A 51 -16.03 5.55 -3.20
N MET A 52 -15.56 6.30 -2.20
CA MET A 52 -14.55 7.34 -2.38
C MET A 52 -13.15 6.76 -2.17
N VAL A 53 -12.29 6.86 -3.18
CA VAL A 53 -10.87 6.48 -3.08
C VAL A 53 -10.02 7.73 -3.26
N GLN A 54 -9.17 8.00 -2.28
CA GLN A 54 -8.12 9.01 -2.37
C GLN A 54 -6.76 8.30 -2.25
N PRO A 55 -5.95 8.24 -3.32
CA PRO A 55 -4.62 7.67 -3.22
C PRO A 55 -3.77 8.54 -2.29
N VAL A 56 -3.17 7.93 -1.26
CA VAL A 56 -2.18 8.60 -0.42
C VAL A 56 -0.90 7.75 -0.44
N MET A 57 0.16 8.30 -1.04
CA MET A 57 1.46 7.67 -1.12
C MET A 57 2.27 7.91 0.17
N VAL A 58 1.78 7.38 1.30
CA VAL A 58 2.48 7.53 2.60
C VAL A 58 3.66 6.57 2.70
N ALA A 59 3.38 5.27 2.64
CA ALA A 59 4.38 4.24 2.94
C ALA A 59 5.56 4.28 1.96
N ALA A 60 5.27 4.33 0.66
CA ALA A 60 6.31 4.39 -0.36
C ALA A 60 7.22 5.63 -0.19
N ASP A 61 6.64 6.79 0.07
CA ASP A 61 7.39 8.03 0.21
C ASP A 61 8.25 8.02 1.49
N LEU A 62 7.67 7.55 2.60
CA LEU A 62 8.40 7.34 3.86
C LEU A 62 9.62 6.42 3.69
N LEU A 63 9.45 5.30 2.99
CA LEU A 63 10.50 4.31 2.78
C LEU A 63 11.58 4.79 1.79
N GLU A 64 11.18 5.38 0.67
CA GLU A 64 12.10 5.71 -0.43
C GLU A 64 12.79 7.08 -0.27
N ASN A 65 12.05 8.09 0.20
CA ASN A 65 12.54 9.47 0.23
C ASN A 65 12.95 9.94 1.64
N PHE A 66 12.47 9.27 2.69
CA PHE A 66 12.72 9.65 4.08
C PHE A 66 13.49 8.59 4.87
N GLY A 67 13.89 7.48 4.24
CA GLY A 67 14.78 6.49 4.85
C GLY A 67 14.22 5.90 6.14
N ASP A 68 12.91 5.64 6.16
CA ASP A 68 12.18 5.04 7.28
C ASP A 68 12.03 5.98 8.51
N ASP A 69 12.42 7.26 8.40
CA ASP A 69 12.27 8.25 9.48
C ASP A 69 10.88 8.90 9.45
N PHE A 70 9.99 8.38 10.32
CA PHE A 70 8.62 8.86 10.47
C PHE A 70 8.55 10.33 10.88
N TRP A 71 9.38 10.76 11.83
CA TRP A 71 9.30 12.12 12.36
C TRP A 71 9.82 13.13 11.35
N LEU A 72 10.86 12.78 10.60
CA LEU A 72 11.35 13.58 9.49
C LEU A 72 10.29 13.70 8.39
N PHE A 73 9.62 12.60 8.03
CA PHE A 73 8.52 12.60 7.06
C PHE A 73 7.37 13.52 7.49
N VAL A 74 6.87 13.35 8.73
CA VAL A 74 5.75 14.13 9.27
C VAL A 74 6.09 15.62 9.35
N SER A 75 7.28 15.96 9.87
CA SER A 75 7.70 17.35 10.00
C SER A 75 7.95 18.03 8.66
N SER A 76 8.55 17.33 7.69
CA SER A 76 8.85 17.88 6.36
C SER A 76 7.60 18.14 5.51
N ARG A 77 6.46 17.55 5.86
CA ARG A 77 5.19 17.65 5.12
C ARG A 77 4.10 18.42 5.87
N ASP A 78 4.42 19.04 7.01
CA ASP A 78 3.46 19.72 7.89
C ASP A 78 2.28 18.81 8.31
N LEU A 79 2.57 17.54 8.59
CA LEU A 79 1.57 16.51 8.91
C LEU A 79 1.40 16.24 10.40
N ALA A 80 1.93 17.09 11.29
CA ALA A 80 1.93 16.86 12.73
C ALA A 80 0.52 16.57 13.28
N LYS A 81 -0.52 17.23 12.75
CA LYS A 81 -1.92 16.98 13.15
C LYS A 81 -2.49 15.63 12.69
N GLN A 82 -1.82 14.96 11.76
CA GLN A 82 -2.22 13.68 11.16
C GLN A 82 -1.31 12.52 11.56
N GLU A 83 -0.31 12.73 12.41
CA GLU A 83 0.68 11.73 12.79
C GLU A 83 0.02 10.42 13.27
N GLY A 84 -1.00 10.50 14.14
CA GLY A 84 -1.69 9.32 14.64
C GLY A 84 -2.50 8.59 13.57
N LEU A 85 -3.01 9.29 12.55
CA LEU A 85 -3.71 8.67 11.42
C LEU A 85 -2.72 7.94 10.50
N ILE A 86 -1.57 8.56 10.24
CA ILE A 86 -0.48 8.01 9.43
C ILE A 86 0.06 6.75 10.12
N PHE A 87 0.40 6.84 11.40
CA PHE A 87 0.87 5.71 12.21
C PHE A 87 -0.10 4.50 12.14
N ARG A 88 -1.40 4.74 12.37
CA ARG A 88 -2.41 3.66 12.25
C ARG A 88 -2.53 3.10 10.83
N HIS A 89 -2.30 3.91 9.79
CA HIS A 89 -2.28 3.42 8.42
C HIS A 89 -1.10 2.51 8.15
N LEU A 90 0.09 2.88 8.65
CA LEU A 90 1.29 2.05 8.51
C LEU A 90 1.13 0.71 9.23
N LEU A 91 0.59 0.72 10.46
CA LEU A 91 0.30 -0.52 11.19
C LEU A 91 -0.68 -1.43 10.43
N ARG A 92 -1.79 -0.88 9.90
CA ARG A 92 -2.73 -1.67 9.09
C ARG A 92 -2.10 -2.22 7.82
N LEU A 93 -1.21 -1.45 7.20
CA LEU A 93 -0.50 -1.91 6.02
C LEU A 93 0.45 -3.07 6.35
N VAL A 94 1.12 -3.05 7.51
CA VAL A 94 1.94 -4.19 7.96
C VAL A 94 1.11 -5.48 7.99
N LEU A 95 -0.07 -5.47 8.62
CA LEU A 95 -0.97 -6.63 8.67
C LEU A 95 -1.40 -7.06 7.26
N LEU A 96 -1.80 -6.10 6.43
CA LEU A 96 -2.24 -6.36 5.06
C LEU A 96 -1.13 -6.97 4.19
N LEU A 97 0.12 -6.57 4.39
CA LEU A 97 1.27 -7.18 3.71
C LEU A 97 1.46 -8.64 4.13
N ASP A 98 1.16 -8.96 5.38
CA ASP A 98 1.17 -10.34 5.90
C ASP A 98 0.07 -11.21 5.30
N GLU A 99 -1.11 -10.65 5.05
CA GLU A 99 -2.17 -11.31 4.29
C GLU A 99 -1.78 -11.49 2.81
N PHE A 100 -1.24 -10.44 2.17
CA PHE A 100 -0.89 -10.45 0.75
C PHE A 100 0.24 -11.41 0.40
N LYS A 101 1.22 -11.61 1.30
CA LYS A 101 2.31 -12.56 1.05
C LYS A 101 1.82 -14.01 0.92
N GLN A 102 0.63 -14.33 1.46
CA GLN A 102 0.03 -15.66 1.37
C GLN A 102 -0.57 -15.95 -0.01
N VAL A 103 -0.82 -14.91 -0.82
CA VAL A 103 -1.43 -15.03 -2.14
C VAL A 103 -0.44 -14.58 -3.21
N THR A 104 0.31 -15.55 -3.74
CA THR A 104 1.29 -15.28 -4.82
C THR A 104 0.58 -15.00 -6.15
N PRO A 105 0.89 -13.89 -6.83
CA PRO A 105 0.36 -13.60 -8.16
C PRO A 105 0.71 -14.67 -9.20
N VAL A 106 -0.21 -14.92 -10.14
CA VAL A 106 0.01 -15.89 -11.22
C VAL A 106 1.20 -15.47 -12.08
N GLY A 107 2.16 -16.37 -12.27
CA GLY A 107 3.35 -16.14 -13.08
C GLY A 107 4.51 -15.45 -12.35
N MET A 108 4.41 -15.26 -11.04
CA MET A 108 5.49 -14.76 -10.18
C MET A 108 6.08 -15.89 -9.32
N ASP A 109 7.37 -15.82 -9.01
CA ASP A 109 7.99 -16.74 -8.05
C ASP A 109 7.51 -16.42 -6.64
N SER A 110 7.10 -17.45 -5.90
CA SER A 110 6.51 -17.28 -4.57
C SER A 110 7.51 -16.78 -3.54
N ASN A 111 8.79 -17.15 -3.65
CA ASN A 111 9.79 -16.70 -2.69
C ASN A 111 10.11 -15.23 -2.95
N VAL A 112 10.28 -14.83 -4.21
CA VAL A 112 10.51 -13.43 -4.57
C VAL A 112 9.37 -12.54 -4.06
N TRP A 113 8.11 -12.95 -4.30
CA TRP A 113 6.95 -12.22 -3.81
C TRP A 113 6.93 -12.09 -2.28
N GLN A 114 7.12 -13.21 -1.58
CA GLN A 114 7.09 -13.22 -0.11
C GLN A 114 8.23 -12.43 0.50
N ASP A 115 9.43 -12.53 -0.08
CA ASP A 115 10.62 -11.83 0.40
C ASP A 115 10.46 -10.31 0.25
N GLU A 116 9.95 -9.84 -0.90
CA GLU A 116 9.68 -8.41 -1.13
C GLU A 116 8.65 -7.86 -0.13
N LEU A 117 7.51 -8.53 0.05
CA LEU A 117 6.49 -8.07 0.98
C LEU A 117 6.95 -8.14 2.44
N ARG A 118 7.72 -9.17 2.81
CA ARG A 118 8.29 -9.30 4.15
C ARG A 118 9.27 -8.16 4.43
N GLU A 119 10.14 -7.81 3.49
CA GLU A 119 11.09 -6.70 3.66
C GLU A 119 10.35 -5.38 3.94
N ILE A 120 9.30 -5.09 3.16
CA ILE A 120 8.49 -3.88 3.34
C ILE A 120 7.80 -3.89 4.72
N ALA A 121 7.20 -5.02 5.10
CA ALA A 121 6.52 -5.18 6.38
C ALA A 121 7.49 -5.00 7.57
N GLU A 122 8.70 -5.57 7.48
CA GLU A 122 9.74 -5.45 8.51
C GLU A 122 10.21 -3.99 8.67
N ARG A 123 10.47 -3.28 7.56
CA ARG A 123 10.86 -1.87 7.58
C ARG A 123 9.77 -0.99 8.20
N LEU A 124 8.52 -1.17 7.78
CA LEU A 124 7.38 -0.42 8.34
C LEU A 124 7.15 -0.76 9.81
N THR A 125 7.32 -2.01 10.21
CA THR A 125 7.21 -2.44 11.60
C THR A 125 8.30 -1.78 12.46
N ALA A 126 9.55 -1.77 11.99
CA ALA A 126 10.65 -1.11 12.68
C ALA A 126 10.37 0.40 12.84
N CYS A 127 9.89 1.04 11.78
CA CYS A 127 9.46 2.44 11.82
C CYS A 127 8.37 2.68 12.88
N CYS A 128 7.31 1.86 12.89
CA CYS A 128 6.22 1.98 13.86
C CYS A 128 6.68 1.74 15.30
N ARG A 129 7.59 0.78 15.53
CA ARG A 129 8.20 0.52 16.85
C ARG A 129 8.96 1.72 17.41
N ILE A 130 9.60 2.52 16.55
CA ILE A 130 10.28 3.75 16.96
C ILE A 130 9.28 4.81 17.40
N VAL A 131 8.11 4.89 16.73
CA VAL A 131 7.06 5.87 17.02
C VAL A 131 6.31 5.52 18.31
N ASP A 132 5.78 4.30 18.40
CA ASP A 132 5.12 3.78 19.59
C ASP A 132 5.28 2.25 19.66
N PRO A 133 6.24 1.74 20.45
CA PRO A 133 6.48 0.31 20.55
C PRO A 133 5.32 -0.42 21.23
N THR A 134 4.66 0.19 22.22
CA THR A 134 3.60 -0.48 22.98
C THR A 134 2.37 -0.70 22.11
N CYS A 135 1.98 0.32 21.35
CA CYS A 135 0.87 0.20 20.42
C CYS A 135 1.21 -0.77 19.27
N THR A 136 2.44 -0.72 18.75
CA THR A 136 2.88 -1.62 17.67
C THR A 136 2.82 -3.08 18.09
N GLU A 137 3.43 -3.45 19.23
CA GLU A 137 3.38 -4.84 19.71
C GLU A 137 1.95 -5.28 20.04
N SER A 138 1.12 -4.38 20.58
CA SER A 138 -0.28 -4.70 20.84
C SER A 138 -1.00 -5.08 19.55
N VAL A 139 -0.85 -4.30 18.47
CA VAL A 139 -1.56 -4.57 17.21
C VAL A 139 -1.07 -5.87 16.57
N LEU A 140 0.23 -6.11 16.55
CA LEU A 140 0.81 -7.34 16.00
C LEU A 140 0.37 -8.59 16.80
N ALA A 141 0.29 -8.50 18.12
CA ALA A 141 -0.18 -9.61 18.95
C ALA A 141 -1.67 -9.95 18.75
N HIS A 142 -2.52 -8.95 18.42
CA HIS A 142 -3.94 -9.19 18.17
C HIS A 142 -4.20 -9.85 16.80
N GLU A 143 -3.29 -9.70 15.84
CA GLU A 143 -3.33 -10.44 14.56
C GLU A 143 -3.15 -11.94 14.83
N ASP A 144 -2.10 -12.30 15.59
CA ASP A 144 -1.85 -13.69 15.97
C ASP A 144 -3.07 -14.33 16.68
N GLU A 145 -3.77 -13.60 17.56
CA GLU A 145 -4.97 -14.11 18.26
C GLU A 145 -6.20 -14.29 17.35
N ALA A 146 -6.38 -13.45 16.31
CA ALA A 146 -7.53 -13.53 15.41
C ALA A 146 -7.48 -14.80 14.53
N ASP A 147 -6.28 -15.29 14.20
CA ASP A 147 -6.05 -16.52 13.44
C ASP A 147 -6.34 -17.81 14.23
N PHE A 148 -6.53 -17.75 15.57
CA PHE A 148 -6.84 -18.91 16.42
C PHE A 148 -8.33 -19.29 16.52
N ILE A 149 -9.23 -18.66 15.75
CA ILE A 149 -10.65 -19.05 15.76
C ILE A 149 -10.83 -20.38 15.01
N GLU A 150 -10.84 -21.50 15.76
CA GLU A 150 -11.19 -22.84 15.26
C GLU A 150 -12.52 -22.79 14.48
N HIS A 151 -12.48 -23.13 13.19
CA HIS A 151 -13.70 -23.44 12.46
C HIS A 151 -14.35 -24.69 13.08
N PRO A 152 -15.60 -24.62 13.58
CA PRO A 152 -16.29 -25.80 14.06
C PRO A 152 -16.43 -26.82 12.92
N PRO A 153 -16.29 -28.13 13.20
CA PRO A 153 -16.36 -29.15 12.16
C PRO A 153 -17.71 -29.11 11.45
N LYS A 154 -17.67 -29.12 10.10
CA LYS A 154 -18.84 -29.27 9.23
C LYS A 154 -19.48 -30.65 9.39
#